data_AF-A0A9X0CXX5-F1
#
_entry.id   AF-A0A9X0CXX5-F1
#
_cell.length_a   1.000
_cell.length_b   1.000
_cell.length_c   1.000
_cell.angle_alpha   90.00
_cell.angle_beta   90.00
_cell.angle_gamma   90.00
#
_symmetry.space_group_name_H-M   'P 1'
#
loop_
_entity.id
_entity.type
_entity.pdbx_description
1 polymer ?
#
loop_
_entity_poly.entity_id
_entity_poly.type
_entity_poly.pdbx_seq_one_letter_code
_entity_poly.pdbx_strand_id
1 'polypeptide(L)' 'MVRCWNFDPDFRPPFENLRQRMDSYIRDTTYLEVINMDQYDSSKYTNVEDLGGDDNKEQVDESKGKKSRARRWASERK' A
#
# COMPACT_ATOMS: atom_id res chain seq x y z
N MET A 1 -9.04 10.68 0.00
CA MET A 1 -7.62 11.01 0.13
C MET A 1 -7.37 12.40 0.71
N VAL A 2 -7.91 13.48 0.12
CA VAL A 2 -7.64 14.87 0.59
C VAL A 2 -7.87 15.09 2.09
N ARG A 3 -8.94 14.52 2.67
CA ARG A 3 -9.23 14.62 4.11
C ARG A 3 -8.14 14.01 5.01
N CYS A 4 -7.36 13.03 4.51
CA CYS A 4 -6.26 12.43 5.25
C CYS A 4 -5.06 13.38 5.38
N TRP A 5 -4.97 14.39 4.51
CA TRP A 5 -3.92 15.41 4.51
C TRP A 5 -4.41 16.74 5.08
N ASN A 6 -5.39 16.71 5.97
CA ASN A 6 -5.81 17.92 6.66
C ASN A 6 -4.63 18.48 7.48
N PHE A 7 -4.41 19.79 7.41
CA PHE A 7 -3.35 20.47 8.16
C PHE A 7 -3.52 20.18 9.65
N ASP A 8 -4.76 20.28 10.13
CA ASP A 8 -5.11 19.97 11.49
C ASP A 8 -5.31 18.43 11.66
N PRO A 9 -4.56 17.78 12.56
CA PRO A 9 -4.64 16.34 12.80
C PRO A 9 -6.00 15.86 13.29
N ASP A 10 -6.72 16.67 14.08
CA ASP A 10 -7.97 16.25 14.73
C ASP A 10 -9.11 16.07 13.73
N PHE A 11 -8.99 16.72 12.56
CA PHE A 11 -9.95 16.60 11.46
C PHE A 11 -9.58 15.51 10.45
N ARG A 12 -8.46 14.80 10.64
CA ARG A 12 -8.12 13.64 9.80
C ARG A 12 -9.03 12.48 10.16
N PRO A 13 -9.53 11.72 9.17
CA PRO A 13 -10.34 10.55 9.45
C PRO A 13 -9.52 9.50 10.22
N PRO A 14 -10.10 8.83 11.22
CA PRO A 14 -9.45 7.71 11.88
C PRO A 14 -9.35 6.52 10.92
N PHE A 15 -8.44 5.59 11.22
CA PHE A 15 -8.19 4.40 10.39
C PHE A 15 -9.45 3.54 10.17
N GLU A 16 -10.32 3.44 11.17
CA GLU A 16 -11.56 2.69 11.07
C GLU A 16 -12.46 3.22 9.93
N ASN A 17 -12.59 4.54 9.82
CA ASN A 17 -13.37 5.18 8.76
C ASN A 17 -12.75 4.93 7.38
N LEU A 18 -11.42 4.89 7.30
CA LEU A 18 -10.72 4.56 6.05
C LEU A 18 -10.97 3.11 5.65
N ARG A 19 -10.89 2.16 6.59
CA ARG A 19 -11.15 0.74 6.33
C ARG A 19 -12.57 0.53 5.82
N GLN A 20 -13.57 1.04 6.53
CA GLN A 20 -14.97 0.91 6.11
C GLN A 20 -15.23 1.49 4.72
N ARG A 21 -14.57 2.61 4.39
CA ARG A 21 -14.66 3.22 3.07
C ARG A 21 -14.02 2.34 2.00
N MET A 22 -12.86 1.75 2.25
CA MET A 22 -12.25 0.80 1.31
C MET A 22 -13.10 -0.46 1.16
N ASP A 23 -13.67 -0.97 2.25
CA ASP A 23 -14.57 -2.12 2.21
C ASP A 23 -15.84 -1.83 1.37
N SER A 24 -16.35 -0.59 1.41
CA SER A 24 -17.45 -0.18 0.53
C SER A 24 -17.01 -0.14 -0.94
N TYR A 25 -15.77 0.29 -1.21
CA TYR A 25 -15.26 0.33 -2.57
C TYR A 25 -15.01 -1.05 -3.17
N ILE A 26 -14.76 -2.04 -2.34
CA ILE A 26 -14.55 -3.42 -2.77
C ILE A 26 -15.89 -4.15 -2.95
N ARG A 27 -16.87 -3.88 -2.07
CA ARG A 27 -18.15 -4.58 -2.03
C ARG A 27 -19.22 -3.98 -2.92
N ASP A 28 -19.33 -2.65 -2.94
CA ASP A 28 -20.50 -1.96 -3.47
C ASP A 28 -20.21 -1.24 -4.79
N THR A 29 -18.99 -0.72 -4.99
CA THR A 29 -18.53 -0.19 -6.27
C THR A 29 -17.63 -1.20 -6.95
N THR A 30 -17.67 -1.34 -8.28
CA THR A 30 -16.63 -2.13 -8.93
C THR A 30 -15.32 -1.34 -8.87
N TYR A 31 -14.22 -1.99 -8.49
CA TYR A 31 -12.88 -1.36 -8.45
C TYR A 31 -12.51 -0.65 -9.77
N LEU A 32 -13.05 -1.13 -10.89
CA LEU A 32 -12.92 -0.57 -12.24
C LEU A 32 -13.53 0.84 -12.39
N GLU A 33 -14.58 1.15 -11.63
CA GLU A 33 -15.16 2.52 -11.60
C GLU A 33 -14.30 3.49 -10.80
N VAL A 34 -13.56 2.97 -9.80
CA VAL A 34 -12.69 3.77 -8.94
C VAL A 34 -11.32 4.00 -9.58
N ILE A 35 -10.79 2.97 -10.27
CA ILE A 35 -9.51 3.01 -10.97
C ILE A 35 -9.73 2.50 -12.40
N ASN A 36 -9.55 3.39 -13.36
CA ASN A 36 -9.64 3.06 -14.77
C ASN A 36 -8.36 2.34 -15.22
N MET A 37 -8.44 1.01 -15.29
CA MET A 37 -7.32 0.16 -15.73
C MET A 37 -7.06 0.26 -17.23
N ASP A 38 -8.05 0.63 -18.05
CA ASP A 38 -7.88 0.76 -19.50
C ASP A 38 -7.01 1.98 -19.87
N GLN A 39 -7.03 3.01 -19.03
CA GLN A 39 -6.16 4.19 -19.15
C GLN A 39 -4.84 4.05 -18.38
N TYR A 40 -4.64 2.93 -17.68
CA TYR A 40 -3.43 2.70 -16.90
C TYR A 40 -2.25 2.34 -17.81
N ASP A 41 -1.38 3.32 -18.07
CA ASP A 41 -0.17 3.12 -18.87
C ASP A 41 0.95 2.48 -18.04
N SER A 42 1.06 1.16 -18.13
CA SER A 42 2.08 0.38 -17.42
C SER A 42 3.51 0.88 -17.72
N SER A 43 3.78 1.38 -18.93
CA SER A 43 5.12 1.85 -19.33
C SER A 43 5.59 3.05 -18.51
N LYS A 44 4.67 3.96 -18.15
CA LYS A 44 4.98 5.16 -17.34
C LYS A 44 5.31 4.85 -15.89
N TYR A 45 4.85 3.71 -15.39
CA TYR A 45 5.00 3.32 -13.98
C TYR A 45 5.94 2.12 -13.79
N THR A 46 6.61 1.65 -14.86
CA THR A 46 7.60 0.53 -14.81
C THR A 46 8.74 0.75 -13.83
N ASN A 47 9.16 2.01 -13.63
CA ASN A 47 10.28 2.36 -12.75
C ASN A 47 9.83 2.78 -11.34
N VAL A 48 8.53 2.73 -11.05
CA VAL A 48 8.06 2.94 -9.67
C VAL A 48 8.35 1.64 -8.94
N GLU A 49 9.30 1.68 -8.01
CA GLU A 49 9.55 0.56 -7.12
C GLU A 49 8.25 0.25 -6.37
N ASP A 50 7.69 -0.95 -6.59
CA ASP A 50 6.60 -1.46 -5.76
C ASP A 50 7.17 -1.82 -4.40
N LEU A 51 7.29 -0.80 -3.54
CA LEU A 51 7.78 -0.91 -2.17
C LEU A 51 6.82 -1.71 -1.27
N GLY A 52 5.68 -2.21 -1.80
CA GLY A 52 4.72 -3.04 -1.09
C GLY A 52 4.92 -4.56 -1.27
N GLY A 53 5.91 -4.99 -2.04
CA GLY A 53 6.04 -6.38 -2.51
C GLY A 53 7.09 -7.28 -1.83
N ASP A 54 7.58 -6.98 -0.62
CA ASP A 54 8.64 -7.81 0.01
C ASP A 54 8.11 -9.05 0.77
N ASP A 55 6.83 -9.42 0.63
CA ASP A 55 6.27 -10.62 1.28
C ASP A 55 5.85 -11.74 0.31
N ASN A 56 6.01 -11.58 -1.01
CA ASN A 56 5.62 -12.66 -1.95
C ASN A 56 6.41 -12.68 -3.26
N LYS A 57 7.75 -12.73 -3.17
CA LYS A 57 8.54 -13.29 -4.27
C LYS A 57 8.67 -14.80 -4.05
N GLU A 58 7.89 -15.57 -4.80
CA GLU A 58 8.32 -16.92 -5.19
C GLU A 58 9.69 -16.78 -5.87
N GLN A 59 10.72 -17.16 -5.12
CA GLN A 59 12.04 -17.45 -5.67
C GLN A 59 11.89 -18.59 -6.67
N VAL A 60 11.96 -18.27 -7.97
CA VAL A 60 12.64 -19.18 -8.90
C VAL A 60 14.13 -18.90 -8.75
N ASP A 61 14.84 -19.92 -8.30
CA ASP A 61 16.26 -20.00 -7.92
C ASP A 61 17.24 -19.28 -8.86
N GLU A 62 18.17 -18.50 -8.27
CA GLU A 62 19.59 -18.87 -8.36
C GLU A 62 20.46 -18.21 -7.25
N SER A 63 21.04 -19.09 -6.43
CA SER A 63 22.12 -18.94 -5.45
C SER A 63 22.97 -17.65 -5.48
N LYS A 64 22.97 -16.90 -4.37
CA LYS A 64 24.20 -16.45 -3.65
C LYS A 64 23.83 -15.72 -2.35
N GLY A 65 24.25 -16.32 -1.23
CA GLY A 65 23.82 -15.94 0.13
C GLY A 65 24.13 -14.49 0.54
N LYS A 66 23.18 -13.89 1.27
CA LYS A 66 23.40 -12.70 2.08
C LYS A 66 22.62 -12.85 3.39
N LYS A 67 23.35 -12.77 4.51
CA LYS A 67 22.83 -12.90 5.88
C LYS A 67 21.72 -11.86 6.13
N SER A 68 20.52 -12.31 6.46
CA SER A 68 19.41 -11.45 6.84
C SER A 68 19.68 -10.84 8.21
N ARG A 69 19.90 -9.52 8.25
CA ARG A 69 20.00 -8.76 9.50
C ARG A 69 18.59 -8.35 9.90
N ALA A 70 17.98 -9.10 10.81
CA ALA A 70 16.68 -8.78 11.39
C ALA A 70 16.71 -7.35 11.98
N ARG A 71 15.96 -6.42 11.38
CA ARG A 71 15.76 -5.08 11.94
C ARG A 71 14.64 -5.20 12.98
N ARG A 72 15.02 -5.13 14.25
CA ARG A 72 14.09 -5.02 15.37
C ARG A 72 13.40 -3.65 15.28
N TRP A 73 12.09 -3.64 15.14
CA TRP A 73 11.28 -2.43 15.21
C TRP A 73 11.24 -1.99 16.67
N ALA A 74 11.71 -0.76 16.95
CA ALA A 74 11.62 -0.15 18.27
C ALA A 74 10.18 0.33 18.48
N SER A 75 9.43 -0.33 19.36
CA SER A 75 8.20 0.22 19.92
C SER A 75 8.55 0.92 21.22
N GLU A 76 8.73 2.24 21.16
CA GLU A 76 8.88 3.07 22.35
C GLU A 76 7.47 3.50 22.79
N ARG A 77 6.92 2.78 23.78
CA ARG A 77 5.73 3.24 24.51
C ARG A 77 6.20 4.03 25.71
N LYS A 78 5.74 5.27 25.82
CA LYS A 78 5.94 6.15 26.97
C LYS A 78 4.78 5.99 27.94
#